data_AF-A0A6B3MC96-F1
#
_entry.id   AF-A0A6B3MC96-F1
#
_cell.length_a   1.000
_cell.length_b   1.000
_cell.length_c   1.000
_cell.angle_alpha   90.00
_cell.angle_beta   90.00
_cell.angle_gamma   90.00
#
_symmetry.space_group_name_H-M   'P 1'
#
loop_
_entity.id
_entity.type
_entity.pdbx_description
1 polymer ?
#
loop_
_entity_poly.entity_id
_entity_poly.type
_entity_poly.pdbx_seq_one_letter_code
_entity_poly.pdbx_strand_id
1 'polypeptide(L)'
;MEWQWSRYNCESLASFVTDRAVEFLKLPENRLDLTQSQGRYQLIKAIYKALVEKQIQYAHEKYNPSAASQRIRTPAEILNAPGEGTCLDLAAMFCGLCLGNDLLPLLIVVNGHALAAVSLNYSRCQWDEDAKERGIFYDSPLKDVEELKRLIDNEAYLAIECTGFAHSKSLPESSPEGLGRTKEGILPFERAIIAGREQLDHPDRPFKFALDIATAHYSWDIKPVDFPTQKDSRNVSISVDNRSGGVYFESRTVINGDVVGGNQTKNIK
;
A
#
# COMPACT_ATOMS: atom_id res chain seq x y z
N MET A 1 -6.06 0.60 17.25
CA MET A 1 -7.00 0.30 16.16
C MET A 1 -6.44 -0.88 15.40
N GLU A 2 -7.24 -1.92 15.16
CA GLU A 2 -6.78 -3.10 14.42
C GLU A 2 -6.75 -2.77 12.93
N TRP A 3 -5.63 -3.05 12.25
CA TRP A 3 -5.49 -2.83 10.81
C TRP A 3 -6.24 -3.92 10.02
N GLN A 4 -7.57 -3.88 10.11
CA GLN A 4 -8.46 -4.90 9.56
C GLN A 4 -9.53 -4.24 8.72
N TRP A 5 -9.53 -4.58 7.43
CA TRP A 5 -10.51 -4.11 6.47
C TRP A 5 -11.70 -5.07 6.41
N SER A 6 -12.92 -4.53 6.38
CA SER A 6 -14.15 -5.29 6.13
C SER A 6 -14.47 -5.30 4.65
N ARG A 7 -14.61 -6.50 4.06
CA ARG A 7 -14.95 -6.66 2.63
C ARG A 7 -16.34 -6.12 2.27
N TYR A 8 -17.18 -5.83 3.26
CA TYR A 8 -18.52 -5.23 3.08
C TYR A 8 -18.50 -3.69 2.97
N ASN A 9 -17.40 -3.04 3.35
CA ASN A 9 -17.25 -1.59 3.30
C ASN A 9 -16.03 -1.27 2.41
N CYS A 10 -16.28 -1.19 1.10
CA CYS A 10 -15.21 -0.94 0.13
C CYS A 10 -14.54 0.42 0.35
N GLU A 11 -15.31 1.44 0.74
CA GLU A 11 -14.84 2.81 0.95
C GLU A 11 -13.80 2.86 2.09
N SER A 12 -14.03 2.11 3.17
CA SER A 12 -13.12 2.06 4.34
C SER A 12 -11.72 1.57 3.99
N LEU A 13 -11.54 0.86 2.87
CA LEU A 13 -10.22 0.44 2.40
C LEU A 13 -9.28 1.63 2.16
N ALA A 14 -9.83 2.78 1.74
CA ALA A 14 -9.05 4.00 1.52
C ALA A 14 -8.35 4.49 2.80
N SER A 15 -8.88 4.17 3.99
CA SER A 15 -8.25 4.53 5.27
C SER A 15 -6.90 3.82 5.49
N PHE A 16 -6.63 2.69 4.84
CA PHE A 16 -5.34 1.99 4.93
C PHE A 16 -4.29 2.53 3.96
N VAL A 17 -4.66 3.49 3.11
CA VAL A 17 -3.73 4.19 2.22
C VAL A 17 -3.31 5.50 2.88
N THR A 18 -2.00 5.74 2.95
CA THR A 18 -1.43 6.89 3.65
C THR A 18 -0.29 7.51 2.88
N ASP A 19 -0.32 8.82 2.70
CA ASP A 19 0.75 9.58 2.06
C ASP A 19 2.05 9.59 2.89
N ARG A 20 1.94 9.34 4.20
CA ARG A 20 3.07 9.14 5.11
C ARG A 20 3.89 7.88 4.79
N ALA A 21 3.47 7.04 3.85
CA ALA A 21 4.28 5.92 3.36
C ALA A 21 5.67 6.38 2.85
N VAL A 22 5.79 7.61 2.36
CA VAL A 22 7.07 8.20 1.92
C VAL A 22 8.08 8.38 3.04
N GLU A 23 7.65 8.36 4.31
CA GLU A 23 8.56 8.38 5.47
C GLU A 23 9.44 7.12 5.53
N PHE A 24 8.98 6.00 4.93
CA PHE A 24 9.67 4.71 4.95
C PHE A 24 10.47 4.41 3.68
N LEU A 25 10.14 5.07 2.57
CA LEU A 25 10.81 4.89 1.28
C LEU A 25 11.17 6.25 0.69
N LYS A 26 12.44 6.62 0.83
CA LYS A 26 12.99 7.80 0.16
C LYS A 26 13.39 7.44 -1.25
N LEU A 27 12.90 8.21 -2.22
CA LEU A 27 13.37 8.14 -3.59
C LEU A 27 14.74 8.82 -3.68
N PRO A 28 15.69 8.27 -4.47
CA PRO A 28 16.98 8.90 -4.68
C PRO A 28 16.86 10.20 -5.48
N GLU A 29 15.86 10.29 -6.37
CA GLU A 29 15.59 11.48 -7.16
C GLU A 29 14.65 12.46 -6.45
N ASN A 30 14.84 13.76 -6.72
CA ASN A 30 13.90 14.78 -6.29
C ASN A 30 12.62 14.72 -7.13
N ARG A 31 11.48 14.58 -6.46
CA ARG A 31 10.15 14.52 -7.10
C ARG A 31 9.83 15.72 -7.99
N LEU A 32 10.26 16.93 -7.60
CA LEU A 32 10.00 18.15 -8.38
C LEU A 32 10.80 18.12 -9.68
N ASP A 33 12.06 17.72 -9.59
CA ASP A 33 12.95 17.65 -10.75
C ASP A 33 12.45 16.58 -11.74
N LEU A 34 12.05 15.39 -11.25
CA LEU A 34 11.52 14.33 -12.10
C LEU A 34 10.21 14.70 -12.79
N THR A 35 9.24 15.25 -12.05
CA THR A 35 7.93 15.58 -12.63
C THR A 35 8.02 16.71 -13.66
N GLN A 36 8.89 17.70 -13.43
CA GLN A 36 9.09 18.81 -14.38
C GLN A 36 9.90 18.43 -15.62
N SER A 37 10.91 17.57 -15.47
CA SER A 37 11.83 17.24 -16.58
C SER A 37 11.42 15.99 -17.38
N GLN A 38 10.74 15.04 -16.74
CA GLN A 38 10.55 13.69 -17.25
C GLN A 38 9.12 13.15 -17.12
N GLY A 39 8.25 13.88 -16.41
CA GLY A 39 6.82 13.59 -16.28
C GLY A 39 6.47 12.51 -15.25
N ARG A 40 5.16 12.33 -15.02
CA ARG A 40 4.62 11.42 -13.99
C ARG A 40 5.00 9.96 -14.21
N TYR A 41 5.09 9.52 -15.46
CA TYR A 41 5.51 8.16 -15.81
C TYR A 41 6.88 7.79 -15.20
N GLN A 42 7.88 8.67 -15.30
CA GLN A 42 9.20 8.39 -14.75
C GLN A 42 9.20 8.39 -13.21
N LEU A 43 8.40 9.25 -12.57
CA LEU A 43 8.21 9.20 -11.12
C LEU A 43 7.55 7.88 -10.67
N ILE A 44 6.53 7.41 -11.38
CA ILE A 44 5.89 6.11 -11.13
C ILE A 44 6.92 4.97 -11.26
N LYS A 45 7.74 5.00 -12.32
CA LYS A 45 8.82 4.03 -12.55
C LYS A 45 9.87 4.06 -11.43
N ALA A 46 10.25 5.26 -10.96
CA ALA A 46 11.20 5.43 -9.86
C ALA A 46 10.67 4.84 -8.54
N ILE A 47 9.39 5.08 -8.22
CA ILE A 47 8.72 4.47 -7.05
C ILE A 47 8.75 2.94 -7.16
N TYR A 48 8.37 2.40 -8.32
CA TYR A 48 8.36 0.95 -8.54
C TYR A 48 9.76 0.34 -8.36
N LYS A 49 10.78 0.96 -8.96
CA LYS A 49 12.18 0.51 -8.83
C LYS A 49 12.66 0.57 -7.38
N ALA A 50 12.35 1.65 -6.66
CA ALA A 50 12.72 1.78 -5.26
C ALA A 50 12.06 0.69 -4.38
N LEU A 51 10.85 0.23 -4.73
CA LEU A 51 10.20 -0.90 -4.06
C LEU A 51 10.86 -2.24 -4.38
N VAL A 52 11.26 -2.48 -5.62
CA VAL A 52 12.03 -3.68 -6.02
C VAL A 52 13.31 -3.81 -5.20
N GLU A 53 14.01 -2.69 -4.96
CA GLU A 53 15.25 -2.66 -4.17
C GLU A 53 15.06 -3.04 -2.69
N LYS A 54 13.81 -3.06 -2.20
CA LYS A 54 13.48 -3.45 -0.81
C LYS A 54 13.35 -4.95 -0.61
N GLN A 55 13.43 -5.75 -1.68
CA GLN A 55 13.40 -7.22 -1.62
C GLN A 55 12.18 -7.81 -0.87
N ILE A 56 11.03 -7.14 -1.00
CA ILE A 56 9.78 -7.54 -0.37
C ILE A 56 9.38 -8.93 -0.88
N GLN A 57 8.95 -9.82 0.02
CA GLN A 57 8.43 -11.14 -0.32
C GLN A 57 6.92 -11.09 -0.53
N TYR A 58 6.44 -11.73 -1.60
CA TYR A 58 5.00 -11.93 -1.74
C TYR A 58 4.51 -12.95 -0.71
N ALA A 59 3.45 -12.61 0.01
CA ALA A 59 2.80 -13.49 0.96
C ALA A 59 1.33 -13.69 0.59
N HIS A 60 0.82 -14.90 0.83
CA HIS A 60 -0.61 -15.13 0.77
C HIS A 60 -1.32 -14.46 1.96
N GLU A 61 -2.61 -14.18 1.79
CA GLU A 61 -3.46 -13.78 2.90
C GLU A 61 -3.35 -14.82 4.02
N LYS A 62 -3.08 -14.37 5.25
CA LYS A 62 -3.07 -15.29 6.40
C LYS A 62 -4.49 -15.80 6.60
N TYR A 63 -4.63 -17.10 6.81
CA TYR A 63 -5.92 -17.74 7.07
C TYR A 63 -6.69 -16.97 8.16
N ASN A 64 -7.89 -16.51 7.82
CA ASN A 64 -8.83 -15.89 8.73
C ASN A 64 -10.11 -16.73 8.75
N PRO A 65 -10.58 -17.23 9.92
CA PRO A 65 -11.83 -17.97 10.01
C PRO A 65 -13.05 -17.16 9.55
N SER A 66 -12.94 -15.83 9.51
CA SER A 66 -13.92 -14.94 8.91
C SER A 66 -13.44 -14.44 7.54
N ALA A 67 -14.03 -14.99 6.46
CA ALA A 67 -13.81 -14.50 5.10
C ALA A 67 -14.31 -13.05 4.88
N ALA A 68 -15.03 -12.48 5.86
CA ALA A 68 -15.57 -11.12 5.79
C ALA A 68 -14.54 -10.00 6.01
N SER A 69 -13.32 -10.33 6.43
CA SER A 69 -12.31 -9.33 6.78
C SER A 69 -10.91 -9.76 6.41
N GLN A 70 -10.09 -8.79 6.01
CA GLN A 70 -8.69 -8.99 5.68
C GLN A 70 -7.84 -8.04 6.51
N ARG A 71 -6.78 -8.57 7.14
CA ARG A 71 -5.79 -7.74 7.80
C ARG A 71 -4.91 -7.05 6.74
N ILE A 72 -4.72 -5.74 6.87
CA ILE A 72 -3.83 -4.95 6.03
C ILE A 72 -2.53 -4.70 6.80
N ARG A 73 -1.38 -4.93 6.18
CA ARG A 73 -0.07 -4.64 6.78
C ARG A 73 0.26 -3.16 6.67
N THR A 74 0.92 -2.62 7.69
CA THR A 74 1.43 -1.24 7.68
C THR A 74 2.62 -1.10 6.71
N PRO A 75 2.95 0.12 6.24
CA PRO A 75 4.16 0.34 5.44
C PRO A 75 5.45 -0.16 6.14
N ALA A 76 5.51 -0.05 7.46
CA ALA A 76 6.63 -0.54 8.26
C ALA A 76 6.75 -2.08 8.20
N GLU A 77 5.65 -2.82 8.24
CA GLU A 77 5.64 -4.28 8.15
C GLU A 77 5.98 -4.80 6.76
N ILE A 78 5.58 -4.07 5.72
CA ILE A 78 5.87 -4.43 4.32
C ILE A 78 7.35 -4.18 3.99
N LEU A 79 7.94 -3.10 4.50
CA LEU A 79 9.31 -2.69 4.16
C LEU A 79 10.41 -3.19 5.08
N ASN A 80 10.12 -3.41 6.37
CA ASN A 80 11.12 -3.86 7.33
C ASN A 80 11.06 -5.39 7.46
N ALA A 81 12.20 -6.01 7.79
CA ALA A 81 12.33 -7.45 7.91
C ALA A 81 11.21 -8.07 8.80
N PRO A 82 10.50 -9.10 8.32
CA PRO A 82 10.83 -9.95 7.16
C PRO A 82 10.48 -9.36 5.79
N GLY A 83 9.72 -8.27 5.73
CA GLY A 83 9.39 -7.54 4.51
C GLY A 83 8.47 -8.34 3.61
N GLU A 84 7.18 -8.44 3.94
CA GLU A 84 6.21 -9.23 3.18
C GLU A 84 4.88 -8.51 2.97
N GLY A 85 4.17 -8.84 1.89
CA GLY A 85 2.85 -8.28 1.60
C GLY A 85 1.99 -9.13 0.68
N THR A 86 0.68 -9.05 0.87
CA THR A 86 -0.35 -9.54 -0.06
C THR A 86 -0.53 -8.57 -1.23
N CYS A 87 -1.24 -8.98 -2.28
CA CYS A 87 -1.57 -8.07 -3.39
C CYS A 87 -2.23 -6.77 -2.91
N LEU A 88 -3.11 -6.86 -1.91
CA LEU A 88 -3.79 -5.71 -1.33
C LEU A 88 -2.84 -4.80 -0.51
N ASP A 89 -1.96 -5.40 0.30
CA ASP A 89 -0.95 -4.65 1.06
C ASP A 89 -0.05 -3.84 0.11
N LEU A 90 0.43 -4.49 -0.95
CA LEU A 90 1.35 -3.91 -1.92
C LEU A 90 0.65 -2.82 -2.75
N ALA A 91 -0.59 -3.04 -3.20
CA ALA A 91 -1.35 -2.04 -3.92
C ALA A 91 -1.67 -0.80 -3.05
N ALA A 92 -2.11 -1.00 -1.81
CA ALA A 92 -2.39 0.09 -0.87
C ALA A 92 -1.12 0.89 -0.53
N MET A 93 0.00 0.19 -0.31
CA MET A 93 1.28 0.82 -0.06
C MET A 93 1.77 1.64 -1.27
N PHE A 94 1.67 1.07 -2.47
CA PHE A 94 2.04 1.77 -3.70
C PHE A 94 1.19 3.03 -3.90
N CYS A 95 -0.12 2.96 -3.66
CA CYS A 95 -1.00 4.14 -3.67
C CYS A 95 -0.55 5.18 -2.63
N GLY A 96 -0.18 4.76 -1.42
CA GLY A 96 0.31 5.67 -0.39
C GLY A 96 1.59 6.42 -0.82
N LEU A 97 2.53 5.70 -1.43
CA LEU A 97 3.76 6.29 -1.98
C LEU A 97 3.48 7.25 -3.13
N CYS A 98 2.54 6.92 -4.03
CA CYS A 98 2.09 7.83 -5.08
C CYS A 98 1.51 9.11 -4.47
N LEU A 99 0.60 8.99 -3.51
CA LEU A 99 -0.06 10.14 -2.87
C LEU A 99 0.94 11.06 -2.16
N GLY A 100 1.93 10.51 -1.46
CA GLY A 100 3.00 11.30 -0.82
C GLY A 100 3.99 11.94 -1.80
N ASN A 101 4.03 11.45 -3.04
CA ASN A 101 4.82 12.02 -4.14
C ASN A 101 3.99 12.85 -5.12
N ASP A 102 2.84 13.38 -4.68
CA ASP A 102 1.97 14.26 -5.47
C ASP A 102 1.35 13.62 -6.74
N LEU A 103 1.25 12.29 -6.75
CA LEU A 103 0.52 11.54 -7.78
C LEU A 103 -0.90 11.21 -7.30
N LEU A 104 -1.79 10.94 -8.27
CA LEU A 104 -3.17 10.53 -8.01
C LEU A 104 -3.38 9.04 -8.32
N PRO A 105 -3.33 8.17 -7.30
CA PRO A 105 -3.55 6.75 -7.47
C PRO A 105 -5.02 6.35 -7.32
N LEU A 106 -5.41 5.33 -8.08
CA LEU A 106 -6.58 4.51 -7.89
C LEU A 106 -6.17 3.20 -7.24
N LEU A 107 -6.86 2.80 -6.17
CA LEU A 107 -6.77 1.44 -5.64
C LEU A 107 -7.87 0.58 -6.27
N ILE A 108 -7.48 -0.45 -7.00
CA ILE A 108 -8.38 -1.27 -7.81
C ILE A 108 -8.49 -2.65 -7.18
N VAL A 109 -9.73 -3.11 -6.99
CA VAL A 109 -10.03 -4.44 -6.45
C VAL A 109 -10.78 -5.24 -7.51
N VAL A 110 -10.24 -6.42 -7.81
CA VAL A 110 -10.91 -7.47 -8.59
C VAL A 110 -11.14 -8.68 -7.68
N ASN A 111 -11.90 -9.68 -8.14
CA ASN A 111 -12.13 -10.85 -7.30
C ASN A 111 -10.81 -11.57 -6.98
N GLY A 112 -10.46 -11.66 -5.69
CA GLY A 112 -9.26 -12.37 -5.22
C GLY A 112 -7.93 -11.66 -5.49
N HIS A 113 -7.92 -10.44 -6.01
CA HIS A 113 -6.69 -9.71 -6.32
C HIS A 113 -6.86 -8.19 -6.23
N ALA A 114 -5.76 -7.46 -6.12
CA ALA A 114 -5.74 -6.00 -6.08
C ALA A 114 -4.53 -5.45 -6.82
N LEU A 115 -4.73 -4.29 -7.43
CA LEU A 115 -3.73 -3.56 -8.21
C LEU A 115 -3.94 -2.05 -8.04
N ALA A 116 -3.08 -1.26 -8.66
CA ALA A 116 -3.22 0.20 -8.66
C ALA A 116 -3.28 0.72 -10.09
N ALA A 117 -3.84 1.91 -10.26
CA ALA A 117 -3.60 2.73 -11.44
C ALA A 117 -3.20 4.14 -11.00
N VAL A 118 -2.45 4.89 -11.81
CA VAL A 118 -2.00 6.24 -11.45
C VAL A 118 -2.30 7.20 -12.58
N SER A 119 -2.89 8.36 -12.26
CA SER A 119 -3.18 9.38 -13.27
C SER A 119 -1.89 9.91 -13.89
N LEU A 120 -1.87 9.98 -15.22
CA LEU A 120 -0.82 10.63 -15.99
C LEU A 120 -1.16 12.11 -16.26
N ASN A 121 -2.45 12.46 -16.21
CA ASN A 121 -2.96 13.81 -16.50
C ASN A 121 -2.93 14.73 -15.28
N TYR A 122 -3.28 14.23 -14.10
CA TYR A 122 -3.48 15.04 -12.89
C TYR A 122 -2.51 14.66 -11.77
N SER A 123 -2.16 15.66 -10.96
CA SER A 123 -1.40 15.50 -9.71
C SER A 123 -2.32 15.59 -8.50
N ARG A 124 -1.84 15.21 -7.31
CA ARG A 124 -2.66 15.27 -6.09
C ARG A 124 -3.10 16.69 -5.77
N CYS A 125 -2.29 17.71 -6.02
CA CYS A 125 -2.73 19.11 -5.85
C CYS A 125 -3.87 19.53 -6.80
N GLN A 126 -4.14 18.75 -7.84
CA GLN A 126 -5.20 18.94 -8.83
C GLN A 126 -6.36 17.96 -8.61
N TRP A 127 -6.50 17.41 -7.40
CA TRP A 127 -7.46 16.34 -7.13
C TRP A 127 -8.91 16.78 -7.33
N ASP A 128 -9.24 18.05 -7.16
CA ASP A 128 -10.57 18.66 -7.25
C ASP A 128 -10.79 19.46 -8.53
N GLU A 129 -9.87 19.38 -9.51
CA GLU A 129 -10.08 20.01 -10.80
C GLU A 129 -11.35 19.46 -11.48
N ASP A 130 -12.17 20.37 -11.99
CA ASP A 130 -13.42 20.04 -12.67
C ASP A 130 -13.13 19.44 -14.06
N ALA A 131 -12.81 18.14 -14.03
CA ALA A 131 -12.49 17.34 -15.20
C ALA A 131 -13.46 16.16 -15.31
N LYS A 132 -13.99 15.94 -16.51
CA LYS A 132 -14.89 14.80 -16.81
C LYS A 132 -14.31 13.45 -16.40
N GLU A 133 -12.99 13.27 -16.55
CA GLU A 133 -12.27 12.04 -16.17
C GLU A 133 -12.31 11.77 -14.66
N ARG A 134 -12.43 12.82 -13.84
CA ARG A 134 -12.48 12.73 -12.38
C ARG A 134 -13.91 12.67 -11.85
N GLY A 135 -14.85 13.26 -12.61
CA GLY A 135 -16.28 13.30 -12.31
C GLY A 135 -16.87 11.96 -11.85
N ILE A 136 -16.43 10.87 -12.46
CA ILE A 136 -16.95 9.52 -12.21
C ILE A 136 -16.59 8.94 -10.83
N PHE A 137 -15.64 9.54 -10.11
CA PHE A 137 -15.18 9.09 -8.80
C PHE A 137 -15.75 9.90 -7.64
N TYR A 138 -16.46 11.01 -7.87
CA TYR A 138 -16.81 11.96 -6.79
C TYR A 138 -17.81 11.44 -5.78
N ASP A 139 -18.80 10.66 -6.19
CA ASP A 139 -19.90 10.27 -5.31
C ASP A 139 -19.73 8.89 -4.69
N SER A 140 -18.99 8.00 -5.35
CA SER A 140 -18.85 6.61 -4.92
C SER A 140 -17.66 5.92 -5.60
N PRO A 141 -17.23 4.75 -5.10
CA PRO A 141 -16.25 3.92 -5.78
C PRO A 141 -16.72 3.60 -7.21
N LEU A 142 -15.81 3.67 -8.19
CA LEU A 142 -16.13 3.33 -9.56
C LEU A 142 -16.42 1.83 -9.65
N LYS A 143 -17.62 1.47 -10.10
CA LYS A 143 -18.07 0.07 -10.27
C LYS A 143 -18.19 -0.37 -11.74
N ASP A 144 -18.02 0.56 -12.67
CA ASP A 144 -18.00 0.27 -14.10
C ASP A 144 -16.56 0.00 -14.57
N VAL A 145 -16.32 -1.24 -15.01
CA VAL A 145 -15.02 -1.67 -15.51
C VAL A 145 -14.69 -1.09 -16.89
N GLU A 146 -15.70 -0.85 -17.73
CA GLU A 146 -15.48 -0.37 -19.09
C GLU A 146 -15.06 1.11 -19.08
N GLU A 147 -15.58 1.89 -18.13
CA GLU A 147 -15.08 3.25 -17.89
C GLU A 147 -13.63 3.26 -17.39
N LEU A 148 -13.27 2.34 -16.49
CA LEU A 148 -11.88 2.21 -16.04
C LEU A 148 -10.95 1.80 -17.18
N LYS A 149 -11.35 0.81 -18.00
CA LYS A 149 -10.60 0.39 -19.18
C LYS A 149 -10.42 1.54 -20.16
N ARG A 150 -11.47 2.30 -20.44
CA ARG A 150 -11.41 3.49 -21.31
C ARG A 150 -10.39 4.53 -20.80
N LEU A 151 -10.33 4.77 -19.50
CA LEU A 151 -9.34 5.68 -18.90
C LEU A 151 -7.90 5.17 -19.05
N ILE A 152 -7.68 3.85 -18.93
CA ILE A 152 -6.35 3.25 -19.08
C ILE A 152 -5.94 3.19 -20.56
N ASP A 153 -6.84 2.76 -21.44
CA ASP A 153 -6.61 2.58 -22.88
C ASP A 153 -6.38 3.93 -23.60
N ASN A 154 -6.92 5.03 -23.06
CA ASN A 154 -6.63 6.39 -23.51
C ASN A 154 -5.39 7.02 -22.84
N GLU A 155 -4.59 6.23 -22.12
CA GLU A 155 -3.37 6.68 -21.43
C GLU A 155 -3.61 7.78 -20.37
N ALA A 156 -4.85 7.97 -19.91
CA ALA A 156 -5.12 8.91 -18.81
C ALA A 156 -4.65 8.35 -17.45
N TYR A 157 -4.65 7.02 -17.33
CA TYR A 157 -4.17 6.29 -16.16
C TYR A 157 -3.23 5.15 -16.56
N LEU A 158 -2.19 4.94 -15.77
CA LEU A 158 -1.27 3.81 -15.92
C LEU A 158 -1.60 2.73 -14.89
N ALA A 159 -2.17 1.60 -15.33
CA ALA A 159 -2.40 0.43 -14.47
C ALA A 159 -1.08 -0.26 -14.14
N ILE A 160 -0.90 -0.70 -12.89
CA ILE A 160 0.32 -1.33 -12.37
C ILE A 160 -0.03 -2.57 -11.53
N GLU A 161 0.48 -3.72 -11.96
CA GLU A 161 0.50 -4.94 -11.15
C GLU A 161 1.50 -4.81 -9.99
N CYS A 162 0.97 -4.52 -8.80
CA CYS A 162 1.78 -4.19 -7.63
C CYS A 162 2.47 -5.41 -7.00
N THR A 163 2.02 -6.63 -7.26
CA THR A 163 2.78 -7.81 -6.84
C THR A 163 4.09 -7.99 -7.61
N GLY A 164 4.28 -7.23 -8.70
CA GLY A 164 5.47 -7.34 -9.52
C GLY A 164 6.75 -6.86 -8.83
N PHE A 165 6.66 -5.90 -7.91
CA PHE A 165 7.84 -5.45 -7.15
C PHE A 165 8.15 -6.33 -5.92
N ALA A 166 7.32 -7.34 -5.64
CA ALA A 166 7.57 -8.35 -4.62
C ALA A 166 8.11 -9.63 -5.25
N HIS A 167 9.07 -10.26 -4.58
CA HIS A 167 9.67 -11.52 -4.97
C HIS A 167 8.70 -12.68 -4.77
N SER A 168 8.47 -13.44 -5.83
CA SER A 168 7.76 -14.71 -5.80
C SER A 168 8.21 -15.63 -6.91
N LYS A 169 8.39 -16.91 -6.60
CA LYS A 169 8.64 -17.99 -7.57
C LYS A 169 7.47 -18.97 -7.66
N SER A 170 6.41 -18.74 -6.88
CA SER A 170 5.27 -19.66 -6.75
C SER A 170 4.01 -19.16 -7.46
N LEU A 171 4.01 -17.92 -7.98
CA LEU A 171 2.88 -17.39 -8.73
C LEU A 171 2.78 -18.08 -10.10
N PRO A 172 1.60 -18.56 -10.50
CA PRO A 172 1.43 -19.32 -11.73
C PRO A 172 1.53 -18.41 -12.96
N GLU A 173 2.23 -18.88 -14.00
CA GLU A 173 2.34 -18.17 -15.30
C GLU A 173 1.00 -18.08 -16.06
N SER A 174 -0.03 -18.81 -15.61
CA SER A 174 -1.39 -18.69 -16.15
C SER A 174 -2.08 -17.38 -15.72
N SER A 175 -1.55 -16.67 -14.73
CA SER A 175 -2.12 -15.42 -14.24
C SER A 175 -1.22 -14.23 -14.61
N PRO A 176 -1.79 -13.04 -14.89
CA PRO A 176 -1.01 -11.86 -15.32
C PRO A 176 0.15 -11.53 -14.38
N GLU A 177 -0.05 -11.66 -13.07
CA GLU A 177 0.95 -11.37 -12.05
C GLU A 177 2.10 -12.38 -11.98
N GLY A 178 1.94 -13.59 -12.54
CA GLY A 178 3.00 -14.61 -12.59
C GLY A 178 3.74 -14.64 -13.91
N LEU A 179 3.08 -14.26 -15.01
CA LEU A 179 3.63 -14.32 -16.36
C LEU A 179 4.72 -13.27 -16.59
N GLY A 180 5.92 -13.72 -16.99
CA GLY A 180 7.02 -12.83 -17.38
C GLY A 180 7.89 -12.32 -16.21
N ARG A 181 7.85 -13.00 -15.06
CA ARG A 181 8.76 -12.72 -13.94
C ARG A 181 10.21 -13.09 -14.30
N THR A 182 11.17 -12.35 -13.73
CA THR A 182 12.60 -12.65 -13.85
C THR A 182 13.00 -13.86 -13.01
N LYS A 183 14.26 -14.30 -13.11
CA LYS A 183 14.81 -15.40 -12.29
C LYS A 183 14.78 -15.10 -10.78
N GLU A 184 14.81 -13.83 -10.43
CA GLU A 184 14.72 -13.30 -9.07
C GLU A 184 13.27 -13.31 -8.57
N GLY A 185 12.29 -13.55 -9.44
CA GLY A 185 10.88 -13.62 -9.09
C GLY A 185 10.18 -12.27 -9.03
N ILE A 186 10.71 -11.24 -9.70
CA ILE A 186 10.08 -9.91 -9.83
C ILE A 186 9.52 -9.72 -11.24
N LEU A 187 8.56 -8.82 -11.40
CA LEU A 187 8.02 -8.44 -12.72
C LEU A 187 8.72 -7.15 -13.19
N PRO A 188 9.32 -7.11 -14.39
CA PRO A 188 9.84 -5.86 -14.94
C PRO A 188 8.74 -4.79 -15.02
N PHE A 189 9.08 -3.51 -14.83
CA PHE A 189 8.11 -2.42 -14.76
C PHE A 189 7.18 -2.36 -15.97
N GLU A 190 7.72 -2.48 -17.18
CA GLU A 190 6.96 -2.49 -18.44
C GLU A 190 6.00 -3.68 -18.49
N ARG A 191 6.42 -4.85 -18.00
CA ARG A 191 5.55 -6.02 -17.90
C ARG A 191 4.48 -5.85 -16.81
N ALA A 192 4.80 -5.17 -15.70
CA ALA A 192 3.83 -4.88 -14.64
C ALA A 192 2.72 -3.93 -15.10
N ILE A 193 3.01 -3.03 -16.04
CA ILE A 193 1.99 -2.21 -16.70
C ILE A 193 1.03 -3.10 -17.50
N ILE A 194 1.58 -3.94 -18.37
CA ILE A 194 0.78 -4.84 -19.22
C ILE A 194 -0.06 -5.78 -18.34
N ALA A 195 0.54 -6.38 -17.32
CA ALA A 195 -0.15 -7.25 -16.38
C ALA A 195 -1.28 -6.52 -15.64
N GLY A 196 -1.06 -5.27 -15.23
CA GLY A 196 -2.09 -4.45 -14.60
C GLY A 196 -3.31 -4.26 -15.49
N ARG A 197 -3.12 -4.04 -16.79
CA ARG A 197 -4.23 -3.94 -17.76
C ARG A 197 -4.91 -5.29 -18.01
N GLU A 198 -4.15 -6.37 -18.12
CA GLU A 198 -4.66 -7.74 -18.32
C GLU A 198 -5.54 -8.22 -17.16
N GLN A 199 -5.29 -7.79 -15.92
CA GLN A 199 -6.14 -8.14 -14.76
C GLN A 199 -7.61 -7.73 -14.97
N LEU A 200 -7.88 -6.66 -15.72
CA LEU A 200 -9.24 -6.17 -15.97
C LEU A 200 -10.02 -7.01 -16.99
N ASP A 201 -9.34 -7.90 -17.72
CA ASP A 201 -9.93 -8.82 -18.68
C ASP A 201 -9.92 -10.28 -18.18
N HIS A 202 -9.43 -10.53 -16.97
CA HIS A 202 -9.32 -11.88 -16.44
C HIS A 202 -10.71 -12.46 -16.14
N PRO A 203 -11.15 -13.54 -16.82
CA PRO A 203 -12.53 -14.03 -16.76
C PRO A 203 -12.94 -14.50 -15.35
N ASP A 204 -12.03 -15.14 -14.62
CA ASP A 204 -12.30 -15.64 -13.27
C ASP A 204 -12.16 -14.58 -12.16
N ARG A 205 -11.71 -13.37 -12.52
CA ARG A 205 -11.48 -12.27 -11.57
C ARG A 205 -12.28 -11.03 -11.95
N PRO A 206 -13.62 -11.08 -11.88
CA PRO A 206 -14.45 -9.94 -12.23
C PRO A 206 -14.08 -8.72 -11.38
N PHE A 207 -14.07 -7.56 -12.03
CA PHE A 207 -13.89 -6.26 -11.39
C PHE A 207 -14.91 -6.04 -10.28
N LYS A 208 -14.48 -5.44 -9.16
CA LYS A 208 -15.34 -5.13 -8.02
C LYS A 208 -15.55 -3.63 -7.90
N PHE A 209 -14.46 -2.88 -7.77
CA PHE A 209 -14.48 -1.43 -7.67
C PHE A 209 -13.07 -0.83 -7.84
N ALA A 210 -13.02 0.47 -8.10
CA ALA A 210 -11.82 1.29 -7.98
C ALA A 210 -12.08 2.50 -7.08
N LEU A 211 -11.12 2.82 -6.22
CA LEU A 211 -11.15 3.96 -5.30
C LEU A 211 -10.16 5.01 -5.75
N ASP A 212 -10.63 6.21 -6.08
CA ASP A 212 -9.77 7.40 -6.14
C ASP A 212 -9.42 7.79 -4.70
N ILE A 213 -8.15 7.59 -4.33
CA ILE A 213 -7.72 7.74 -2.95
C ILE A 213 -7.80 9.21 -2.49
N ALA A 214 -7.47 10.16 -3.37
CA ALA A 214 -7.56 11.56 -3.02
C ALA A 214 -9.02 11.98 -2.83
N THR A 215 -9.91 11.58 -3.73
CA THR A 215 -11.34 11.82 -3.59
C THR A 215 -11.90 11.18 -2.31
N ALA A 216 -11.53 9.94 -2.00
CA ALA A 216 -11.94 9.28 -0.77
C ALA A 216 -11.45 10.01 0.49
N HIS A 217 -10.21 10.49 0.50
CA HIS A 217 -9.64 11.20 1.66
C HIS A 217 -10.21 12.62 1.84
N TYR A 218 -10.45 13.33 0.74
CA TYR A 218 -10.77 14.77 0.78
C TYR A 218 -12.26 15.07 0.58
N SER A 219 -12.94 14.36 -0.32
CA SER A 219 -14.38 14.53 -0.57
C SER A 219 -15.22 13.68 0.38
N TRP A 220 -14.88 12.39 0.53
CA TRP A 220 -15.65 11.48 1.40
C TRP A 220 -15.20 11.53 2.87
N ASP A 221 -14.21 12.36 3.18
CA ASP A 221 -13.65 12.56 4.52
C ASP A 221 -13.11 11.28 5.19
N ILE A 222 -12.65 10.30 4.40
CA ILE A 222 -12.08 9.05 4.93
C ILE A 222 -10.63 9.29 5.35
N LYS A 223 -10.41 9.49 6.64
CA LYS A 223 -9.06 9.71 7.17
C LYS A 223 -8.20 8.44 7.13
N PRO A 224 -6.92 8.54 6.72
CA PRO A 224 -5.98 7.45 6.90
C PRO A 224 -5.89 7.03 8.36
N VAL A 225 -5.84 5.73 8.62
CA VAL A 225 -5.57 5.22 9.97
C VAL A 225 -4.13 5.50 10.36
N ASP A 226 -3.93 5.98 11.58
CA ASP A 226 -2.60 6.15 12.13
C ASP A 226 -1.88 4.79 12.28
N PHE A 227 -0.58 4.79 12.02
CA PHE A 227 0.31 3.67 12.31
C PHE A 227 1.45 4.12 13.23
N PRO A 228 1.97 3.23 14.09
CA PRO A 228 3.09 3.54 14.96
C PRO A 228 4.28 3.98 14.12
N THR A 229 4.86 5.13 14.47
CA THR A 229 6.04 5.61 13.76
C THR A 229 7.27 4.84 14.22
N GLN A 230 8.30 4.78 13.39
CA GLN A 230 9.59 4.14 13.75
C GLN A 230 10.29 4.78 14.97
N LYS A 231 9.79 5.92 15.48
CA LYS A 231 10.24 6.56 16.72
C LYS A 231 9.64 5.91 17.98
N ASP A 232 8.47 5.30 17.88
CA ASP A 232 7.78 4.71 19.04
C ASP A 232 8.40 3.37 19.49
N SER A 233 9.17 2.72 18.61
CA SER A 233 9.81 1.42 18.88
C SER A 233 11.22 1.51 19.50
N ARG A 234 11.80 2.70 19.67
CA ARG A 234 13.19 2.88 20.18
C ARG A 234 13.32 3.05 21.69
N ASN A 235 12.22 3.07 22.45
CA ASN A 235 12.27 3.29 23.91
C ASN A 235 12.22 2.02 24.76
N VAL A 236 12.49 0.84 24.19
CA VAL A 236 12.74 -0.37 24.99
C VAL A 236 14.24 -0.49 25.26
N SER A 237 14.73 0.24 26.26
CA SER A 237 16.08 0.02 26.79
C SER A 237 16.07 -1.25 27.63
N ILE A 238 16.65 -2.33 27.11
CA ILE A 238 16.92 -3.55 27.88
C ILE A 238 18.18 -3.28 28.71
N SER A 239 18.01 -2.99 30.01
CA SER A 239 19.11 -3.00 30.98
C SER A 239 19.30 -4.42 31.51
N VAL A 240 20.41 -5.07 31.12
CA VAL A 240 20.82 -6.37 31.68
C VAL A 240 21.71 -6.10 32.90
N ASP A 241 21.20 -6.39 34.10
CA ASP A 241 22.02 -6.36 35.33
C ASP A 241 22.61 -7.75 35.58
N ASN A 242 23.94 -7.86 35.48
CA ASN A 242 24.68 -9.13 35.50
C ASN A 242 24.97 -9.68 36.91
N ARG A 243 24.24 -9.25 37.95
CA ARG A 243 24.56 -9.62 39.36
C ARG A 243 23.57 -10.56 40.05
N SER A 244 22.46 -10.90 39.41
CA SER A 244 21.52 -11.87 39.96
C SER A 244 20.75 -12.49 38.80
N GLY A 245 20.91 -13.78 38.52
CA GLY A 245 20.38 -14.47 37.33
C GLY A 245 18.86 -14.55 37.21
N GLY A 246 18.17 -13.41 37.19
CA GLY A 246 16.75 -13.26 36.92
C GLY A 246 16.52 -12.19 35.86
N VAL A 247 15.72 -12.52 34.85
CA VAL A 247 15.28 -11.58 33.81
C VAL A 247 14.11 -10.78 34.37
N TYR A 248 14.28 -9.46 34.52
CA TYR A 248 13.21 -8.54 34.90
C TYR A 248 12.69 -7.79 33.68
N PHE A 249 11.37 -7.70 33.55
CA PHE A 249 10.71 -6.86 32.55
C PHE A 249 10.21 -5.58 33.25
N GLU A 250 10.95 -4.47 33.12
CA GLU A 250 10.39 -3.15 33.42
C GLU A 250 9.65 -2.64 32.18
N SER A 251 8.33 -2.48 32.29
CA SER A 251 7.55 -1.69 31.34
C SER A 251 7.41 -0.28 31.89
N ARG A 252 8.04 0.70 31.25
CA ARG A 252 7.82 2.13 31.53
C ARG A 252 6.85 2.68 30.50
N THR A 253 5.66 3.05 30.94
CA THR A 253 4.74 3.85 30.14
C THR A 253 5.00 5.32 30.46
N VAL A 254 5.40 6.10 29.45
CA VAL A 254 5.51 7.56 29.54
C VAL A 254 4.27 8.14 28.86
N ILE A 255 3.50 8.93 29.58
CA ILE A 255 2.35 9.66 29.02
C ILE A 255 2.61 11.14 29.30
N ASN A 256 2.68 11.97 28.26
CA ASN A 256 2.88 13.42 28.34
C ASN A 256 4.09 13.89 29.18
N GLY A 257 5.22 13.20 29.09
CA GLY A 257 6.49 13.65 29.70
C GLY A 257 6.63 13.40 31.20
N ASP A 258 5.59 12.90 31.88
CA ASP A 258 5.65 12.50 33.28
C ASP A 258 5.84 10.99 33.44
N VAL A 259 6.76 10.60 34.32
CA VAL A 259 7.00 9.19 34.68
C VAL A 259 5.95 8.76 35.70
N VAL A 260 4.97 7.96 35.27
CA VAL A 260 4.02 7.32 36.20
C VAL A 260 4.47 5.87 36.41
N GLY A 261 5.25 5.64 37.46
CA GLY A 261 5.69 4.30 37.88
C GLY A 261 4.69 3.66 38.83
N GLY A 262 4.05 2.56 38.42
CA GLY A 262 3.28 1.68 39.29
C GLY A 262 3.88 0.28 39.28
N ASN A 263 4.54 -0.12 40.37
CA ASN A 263 5.06 -1.48 40.53
C ASN A 263 3.90 -2.48 40.65
N GLN A 264 3.69 -3.33 39.64
CA GLN A 264 2.94 -4.57 39.82
C GLN A 264 3.91 -5.75 39.91
N THR A 265 4.12 -6.25 41.12
CA THR A 265 4.75 -7.54 41.37
C THR A 265 3.74 -8.66 41.12
N LYS A 266 3.90 -9.44 40.06
CA LYS A 266 3.29 -10.77 39.95
C LYS A 266 4.34 -11.82 40.29
N ASN A 267 4.20 -12.44 41.46
CA ASN A 267 4.93 -13.66 41.80
C ASN A 267 4.30 -14.82 41.02
N ILE A 268 5.04 -15.41 40.10
CA ILE A 268 4.73 -16.72 39.53
C ILE A 268 5.52 -17.74 40.34
N LYS A 269 4.81 -18.61 41.07
CA LYS A 269 5.36 -19.85 41.63
C LYS A 269 5.36 -20.93 40.57
#